data_AF-A0A373D1L5-F1
#
_entry.id   AF-A0A373D1L5-F1
#
_cell.length_a   1.000
_cell.length_b   1.000
_cell.length_c   1.000
_cell.angle_alpha   90.00
_cell.angle_beta   90.00
_cell.angle_gamma   90.00
#
_symmetry.space_group_name_H-M   'P 1'
#
loop_
_entity.id
_entity.type
_entity.pdbx_description
1 polymer ?
#
loop_
_entity_poly.entity_id
_entity_poly.type
_entity_poly.pdbx_seq_one_letter_code
_entity_poly.pdbx_strand_id
1 'polypeptide(L)'
;MNEELKEIVEGYRTEGIHISDEEVNEILWLCNRKMEISKIENGEEYLPLLFKDEVKNYLFRRGVNAVTLLRSLEAKGICVQYAE
;
A
#
# COMPACT_ATOMS: atom_id res chain seq x y z
N MET A 1 5.07 -1.45 15.94
CA MET A 1 3.83 -1.39 15.13
C MET A 1 2.68 -1.86 16.01
N ASN A 2 1.62 -1.06 16.13
CA ASN A 2 0.39 -1.39 16.88
C ASN A 2 -0.17 -2.74 16.40
N GLU A 3 -0.80 -3.52 17.29
CA GLU A 3 -1.31 -4.86 17.00
C GLU A 3 -2.42 -4.81 15.95
N GLU A 4 -3.30 -3.80 16.00
CA GLU A 4 -4.35 -3.59 14.99
C GLU A 4 -3.79 -3.39 13.57
N LEU A 5 -2.65 -2.69 13.44
CA LEU A 5 -1.99 -2.48 12.15
C LEU A 5 -1.46 -3.80 11.58
N LYS A 6 -0.95 -4.68 12.45
CA LYS A 6 -0.48 -6.01 12.03
C LYS A 6 -1.65 -6.86 11.54
N GLU A 7 -2.76 -6.87 12.28
CA GLU A 7 -3.96 -7.63 11.89
C GLU A 7 -4.50 -7.19 10.53
N ILE A 8 -4.47 -5.88 10.23
CA ILE A 8 -4.85 -5.36 8.91
C ILE A 8 -3.96 -5.95 7.81
N VAL A 9 -2.63 -5.93 7.98
CA VAL A 9 -1.69 -6.45 6.98
C VAL A 9 -1.82 -7.96 6.84
N GLU A 10 -1.95 -8.67 7.96
CA GLU A 10 -2.05 -10.13 7.96
C GLU A 10 -3.34 -10.63 7.32
N GLY A 11 -4.43 -9.85 7.42
CA GLY A 11 -5.66 -10.09 6.67
C GLY A 11 -5.40 -10.14 5.15
N TYR A 12 -4.68 -9.17 4.60
CA TYR A 12 -4.32 -9.18 3.18
C TYR A 12 -3.35 -10.31 2.81
N ARG A 13 -2.38 -10.62 3.67
CA ARG A 13 -1.45 -11.75 3.45
C ARG A 13 -2.18 -13.08 3.41
N THR A 14 -3.18 -13.27 4.28
CA THR A 14 -4.04 -14.45 4.31
C THR A 14 -4.90 -14.58 3.04
N GLU A 15 -5.32 -13.45 2.45
CA GLU A 15 -5.99 -13.39 1.15
C GLU A 15 -5.04 -13.65 -0.05
N GLY A 16 -3.75 -13.89 0.20
CA GLY A 16 -2.74 -14.13 -0.84
C GLY A 16 -2.15 -12.85 -1.43
N ILE A 17 -2.49 -11.68 -0.89
CA ILE A 17 -1.93 -10.40 -1.32
C ILE A 17 -0.62 -10.17 -0.57
N HIS A 18 0.49 -10.32 -1.29
CA HIS A 18 1.81 -10.07 -0.71
C HIS A 18 2.05 -8.58 -0.52
N ILE A 19 2.33 -8.21 0.73
CA ILE A 19 2.76 -6.88 1.16
C ILE A 19 4.01 -7.08 2.02
N SER A 20 5.15 -6.57 1.57
CA SER A 20 6.44 -6.68 2.28
C SER A 20 6.48 -5.75 3.49
N ASP A 21 7.38 -6.03 4.43
CA ASP A 21 7.55 -5.17 5.61
C ASP A 21 8.05 -3.76 5.24
N GLU A 22 8.78 -3.63 4.12
CA GLU A 22 9.21 -2.34 3.57
C GLU A 22 8.03 -1.54 3.03
N GLU A 23 7.12 -2.18 2.29
CA GLU A 23 5.88 -1.56 1.80
C GLU A 23 5.00 -1.11 3.00
N VAL A 24 4.91 -1.94 4.05
CA VAL A 24 4.19 -1.58 5.28
C VAL A 24 4.79 -0.35 5.95
N ASN A 25 6.12 -0.25 6.03
CA ASN A 25 6.80 0.91 6.61
C ASN A 25 6.57 2.18 5.78
N GLU A 26 6.55 2.08 4.44
CA GLU A 26 6.24 3.19 3.56
C GLU A 26 4.80 3.69 3.77
N ILE A 27 3.83 2.78 3.84
CA ILE A 27 2.42 3.10 4.09
C ILE A 27 2.27 3.77 5.46
N LEU A 28 2.95 3.26 6.48
CA LEU A 28 2.91 3.84 7.83
C LEU A 28 3.50 5.25 7.85
N TRP A 29 4.62 5.46 7.16
CA TRP A 29 5.23 6.78 7.01
C TRP A 29 4.27 7.78 6.34
N LEU A 30 3.57 7.36 5.27
CA LEU A 30 2.56 8.18 4.60
C LEU A 30 1.39 8.54 5.54
N CYS A 31 0.92 7.59 6.35
CA CYS A 31 -0.14 7.84 7.33
C CYS A 31 0.28 8.91 8.34
N ASN A 32 1.47 8.78 8.91
CA ASN A 32 2.03 9.75 9.85
C ASN A 32 2.15 11.14 9.21
N ARG A 33 2.65 11.21 7.96
CA ARG A 33 2.79 12.47 7.24
C ARG A 33 1.44 13.14 6.96
N LYS A 34 0.41 12.36 6.62
CA LYS A 34 -0.95 12.88 6.42
C LYS A 34 -1.55 13.44 7.71
N MET A 35 -1.40 12.73 8.83
CA MET A 35 -1.88 13.19 10.13
C MET A 35 -1.17 14.48 10.58
N GLU A 36 0.14 14.58 10.36
CA GLU A 36 0.94 15.77 10.65
C GLU A 36 0.43 16.99 9.86
N ILE A 37 0.24 16.84 8.55
CA ILE A 37 -0.25 17.93 7.67
C ILE A 37 -1.67 18.35 8.07
N SER A 38 -2.52 17.38 8.40
CA SER A 38 -3.91 17.62 8.82
C SER A 38 -4.06 18.08 10.27
N LYS A 39 -2.96 18.16 11.04
CA LYS A 39 -2.94 18.54 12.46
C LYS A 39 -3.90 17.71 13.31
N ILE A 40 -3.95 16.39 13.06
CA ILE A 40 -4.77 15.47 13.85
C ILE A 40 -4.18 15.36 15.26
N GLU A 41 -4.95 15.75 16.28
CA GLU A 41 -4.52 15.68 17.67
C GLU A 41 -4.69 14.27 18.27
N ASN A 42 -5.70 13.52 17.82
CA ASN A 42 -5.98 12.15 18.27
C ASN A 42 -5.42 11.10 17.28
N GLY A 43 -4.11 11.14 17.07
CA GLY A 43 -3.43 10.32 16.07
C GLY A 43 -3.47 8.82 16.38
N GLU A 44 -3.44 8.43 17.66
CA GLU A 44 -3.41 7.02 18.05
C GLU A 44 -4.73 6.29 17.71
N GLU A 45 -5.88 6.90 18.00
CA GLU A 45 -7.18 6.32 17.67
C GLU A 45 -7.49 6.38 16.17
N TYR A 46 -6.99 7.40 15.48
CA TYR A 46 -7.27 7.60 14.05
C TYR A 46 -6.36 6.75 13.13
N LEU A 47 -5.13 6.46 13.57
CA LEU A 47 -4.13 5.78 12.75
C LEU A 47 -4.61 4.43 12.21
N PRO A 48 -5.25 3.51 12.98
CA PRO A 48 -5.72 2.23 12.45
C PRO A 48 -6.76 2.40 11.32
N LEU A 49 -7.66 3.37 11.46
CA LEU A 49 -8.68 3.69 10.45
C LEU A 49 -8.01 4.21 9.16
N LEU A 50 -7.13 5.19 9.30
CA LEU A 50 -6.39 5.76 8.18
C LEU A 50 -5.50 4.72 7.48
N PHE A 51 -4.81 3.89 8.26
CA PHE A 51 -3.88 2.90 7.74
C PHE A 51 -4.59 1.84 6.91
N LYS A 52 -5.76 1.36 7.37
CA LYS A 52 -6.60 0.43 6.60
C LYS A 52 -6.94 0.98 5.21
N ASP A 53 -7.29 2.26 5.13
CA ASP A 53 -7.61 2.92 3.87
C ASP A 53 -6.35 3.13 3.02
N GLU A 54 -5.21 3.47 3.62
CA GLU A 54 -3.97 3.64 2.86
C GLU A 54 -3.39 2.32 2.33
N VAL A 55 -3.55 1.21 3.02
CA VAL A 55 -3.20 -0.11 2.45
C VAL A 55 -4.02 -0.37 1.19
N LYS A 56 -5.34 -0.12 1.21
CA LYS A 56 -6.18 -0.24 0.00
C LYS A 56 -5.72 0.68 -1.12
N ASN A 57 -5.48 1.96 -0.80
CA ASN A 57 -5.05 2.94 -1.79
C ASN A 57 -3.68 2.56 -2.38
N TYR A 58 -2.76 2.05 -1.56
CA TYR A 58 -1.47 1.57 -2.01
C TYR A 58 -1.60 0.44 -3.02
N LEU A 59 -2.39 -0.59 -2.70
CA LEU A 59 -2.63 -1.72 -3.60
C LEU A 59 -3.27 -1.27 -4.92
N PHE A 60 -4.21 -0.34 -4.87
CA PHE A 60 -4.85 0.22 -6.06
C PHE A 60 -3.86 0.97 -6.94
N ARG A 61 -3.02 1.84 -6.33
CA ARG A 61 -1.95 2.56 -7.03
C ARG A 61 -0.96 1.60 -7.66
N ARG A 62 -0.54 0.55 -6.93
CA ARG A 62 0.37 -0.49 -7.42
C ARG A 62 -0.20 -1.18 -8.67
N GLY A 63 -1.46 -1.58 -8.62
CA GLY A 63 -2.15 -2.20 -9.76
C GLY A 63 -2.26 -1.28 -10.98
N VAL A 64 -2.70 -0.04 -10.78
CA VAL A 64 -2.80 0.95 -11.87
C VAL A 64 -1.44 1.23 -12.51
N ASN A 65 -0.39 1.43 -11.69
CA ASN A 65 0.96 1.69 -12.17
C ASN A 65 1.51 0.50 -12.97
N ALA A 66 1.33 -0.74 -12.48
CA ALA A 66 1.75 -1.95 -13.18
C ALA A 66 1.06 -2.07 -14.55
N VAL A 67 -0.27 -1.94 -14.60
CA VAL A 67 -1.03 -2.01 -15.86
C VAL A 67 -0.61 -0.90 -16.83
N THR A 68 -0.42 0.32 -16.34
CA THR A 68 0.00 1.46 -17.16
C THR A 68 1.39 1.23 -17.75
N LEU A 69 2.33 0.71 -16.95
CA LEU A 69 3.67 0.37 -17.40
C LEU A 69 3.64 -0.73 -18.46
N LEU A 70 2.91 -1.82 -18.22
CA LEU A 70 2.77 -2.93 -19.16
C LEU A 70 2.20 -2.46 -20.50
N ARG A 71 1.13 -1.66 -20.50
CA ARG A 71 0.55 -1.07 -21.72
C ARG A 71 1.54 -0.16 -22.45
N SER A 72 2.35 0.61 -21.72
CA SER A 72 3.38 1.46 -22.33
C SER A 72 4.48 0.65 -23.00
N LEU A 73 4.85 -0.50 -22.43
CA LEU A 73 5.85 -1.41 -23.01
C LEU A 73 5.30 -2.13 -24.26
N GLU A 74 4.04 -2.58 -24.20
CA GLU A 74 3.33 -3.15 -25.35
C GLU A 74 3.28 -2.17 -26.53
N ALA A 75 2.94 -0.91 -26.28
CA ALA A 75 2.92 0.14 -27.32
C ALA A 75 4.30 0.40 -27.95
N LYS A 76 5.40 0.05 -27.24
CA LYS A 76 6.78 0.12 -27.74
C LYS A 76 7.24 -1.18 -28.42
N GLY A 77 6.37 -2.17 -28.54
CA GLY A 77 6.71 -3.49 -29.09
C GLY A 77 7.60 -4.34 -28.17
N ILE A 78 7.69 -4.00 -26.88
CA ILE A 78 8.49 -4.74 -25.90
C ILE A 78 7.59 -5.80 -25.25
N CYS A 79 7.91 -7.07 -25.45
CA CYS A 79 7.21 -8.17 -24.81
C CYS A 79 7.83 -8.43 -23.42
N VAL A 80 7.01 -8.38 -22.38
CA VAL A 80 7.44 -8.63 -20.99
C VAL A 80 7.01 -10.04 -20.62
N GLN A 81 7.98 -10.95 -20.40
CA GLN A 81 7.73 -12.28 -19.85
C GLN A 81 7.99 -12.24 -18.34
N TYR A 82 7.13 -12.88 -17.56
CA TYR A 82 7.41 -13.13 -16.14
C TYR A 82 8.60 -14.10 -16.07
N ALA A 83 9.62 -13.74 -15.29
CA ALA A 83 10.65 -14.68 -14.91
C ALA A 83 10.05 -15.63 -13.85
N GLU A 84 10.14 -16.94 -14.11
CA GLU A 84 9.78 -18.01 -13.16
C GLU A 84 10.69 -18.02 -11.93
#